data_AF-A0A4V1ZPV5-F1
#
_entry.id   AF-A0A4V1ZPV5-F1
#
_cell.length_a   1.000
_cell.length_b   1.000
_cell.length_c   1.000
_cell.angle_alpha   90.00
_cell.angle_beta   90.00
_cell.angle_gamma   90.00
#
_symmetry.space_group_name_H-M   'P 1'
#
loop_
_entity.id
_entity.type
_entity.pdbx_description
1 polymer ?
#
loop_
_entity_poly.entity_id
_entity_poly.type
_entity_poly.pdbx_seq_one_letter_code
_entity_poly.pdbx_strand_id
1 'polypeptide(L)' 'MTNIISFIAKGLQLSGMLSMPFAIYYGETQKSMSIELNYLLVGAIIFIIGYLIDINFVKT' A
#
# COMPACT_ATOMS: atom_id res chain seq x y z
N MET A 1 -3.12 20.55 11.53
CA MET A 1 -2.09 19.75 10.82
C MET A 1 -2.38 18.24 10.88
N THR A 2 -2.94 17.72 11.97
CA THR A 2 -3.27 16.29 12.19
C THR A 2 -4.20 15.68 11.12
N ASN A 3 -5.16 16.44 10.58
CA ASN A 3 -6.09 15.93 9.56
C ASN A 3 -5.41 15.59 8.22
N ILE A 4 -4.45 16.38 7.75
CA ILE A 4 -3.78 16.15 6.47
C ILE A 4 -2.88 14.91 6.58
N ILE A 5 -2.16 14.77 7.69
CA ILE A 5 -1.29 13.61 7.93
C ILE A 5 -2.12 12.33 8.07
N SER A 6 -3.25 12.38 8.78
CA SER A 6 -4.17 11.24 8.87
C SER A 6 -4.77 10.85 7.51
N PHE A 7 -5.12 11.83 6.69
CA PHE A 7 -5.59 11.57 5.33
C PHE A 7 -4.52 10.88 4.48
N ILE A 8 -3.28 11.36 4.52
CA ILE A 8 -2.15 10.76 3.81
C ILE A 8 -1.90 9.33 4.29
N ALA A 9 -1.89 9.10 5.61
CA ALA A 9 -1.65 7.79 6.20
C ALA A 9 -2.70 6.75 5.75
N LYS A 10 -3.98 7.13 5.79
CA LYS A 10 -5.09 6.29 5.31
C LYS A 10 -5.05 6.07 3.80
N GLY A 11 -4.70 7.10 3.03
CA GLY A 11 -4.53 7.00 1.58
C GLY A 11 -3.42 6.03 1.17
N LEU A 12 -2.30 6.04 1.89
CA LEU A 12 -1.22 5.07 1.71
C LEU A 12 -1.66 3.65 2.05
N GLN A 13 -2.32 3.45 3.19
CA GLN A 13 -2.86 2.13 3.56
C GLN A 13 -3.82 1.58 2.50
N LEU A 14 -4.77 2.40 2.03
CA LEU A 14 -5.70 2.00 0.97
C LEU A 14 -4.97 1.66 -0.34
N SER A 15 -4.00 2.48 -0.75
CA SER A 15 -3.21 2.23 -1.96
C SER A 15 -2.43 0.92 -1.87
N GLY A 16 -1.85 0.64 -0.70
CA GLY A 16 -1.17 -0.62 -0.42
C GLY A 16 -2.12 -1.82 -0.48
N MET A 17 -3.35 -1.72 0.04
CA MET A 17 -4.35 -2.80 -0.07
C MET A 17 -4.80 -3.04 -1.51
N LEU A 18 -5.01 -1.97 -2.29
CA LEU A 18 -5.43 -2.05 -3.69
C LEU A 18 -4.34 -2.67 -4.58
N SER A 19 -3.08 -2.62 -4.19
CA SER A 19 -2.01 -3.28 -4.94
C SER A 19 -2.21 -4.80 -5.10
N MET A 20 -2.90 -5.48 -4.16
CA MET A 20 -3.14 -6.93 -4.21
C MET A 20 -3.99 -7.34 -5.42
N PRO A 21 -5.21 -6.81 -5.62
CA PRO A 21 -5.99 -7.14 -6.82
C PRO A 21 -5.28 -6.71 -8.11
N PHE A 22 -4.51 -5.62 -8.09
CA PHE A 22 -3.69 -5.21 -9.23
C PHE A 22 -2.57 -6.22 -9.53
N ALA A 23 -1.88 -6.72 -8.51
CA ALA A 23 -0.83 -7.72 -8.65
C ALA A 23 -1.37 -9.00 -9.28
N ILE A 24 -2.52 -9.48 -8.78
CA ILE A 24 -3.18 -10.68 -9.33
C ILE A 24 -3.57 -10.44 -10.78
N TYR A 25 -4.23 -9.32 -11.09
CA TYR A 25 -4.67 -9.01 -12.45
C TYR A 25 -3.50 -8.92 -13.44
N TYR A 26 -2.45 -8.17 -13.09
CA TYR A 26 -1.29 -7.99 -13.96
C TYR A 26 -0.38 -9.22 -14.01
N GLY A 27 -0.26 -9.97 -12.91
CA GLY A 27 0.47 -11.24 -12.84
C GLY A 27 -0.13 -12.29 -13.77
N GLU A 28 -1.47 -12.45 -13.73
CA GLU A 28 -2.21 -13.33 -14.62
C GLU A 28 -2.16 -12.87 -16.08
N THR A 29 -2.32 -11.56 -16.34
CA THR A 29 -2.28 -11.00 -17.70
C THR A 29 -0.92 -11.21 -18.36
N GLN A 30 0.17 -11.02 -17.63
CA GLN A 30 1.53 -11.19 -18.17
C GLN A 30 2.12 -12.59 -17.96
N LYS A 31 1.38 -13.50 -17.28
CA LYS A 31 1.86 -14.82 -16.85
C LYS A 31 3.24 -14.75 -16.17
N SER A 32 3.46 -13.73 -15.36
CA SER A 32 4.76 -13.43 -14.77
C SER A 32 4.65 -13.26 -13.26
N MET A 33 5.09 -14.29 -12.55
CA MET A 33 5.15 -14.31 -11.08
C MET A 33 6.05 -13.22 -10.53
N SER A 34 7.12 -12.86 -11.25
CA SER A 34 8.02 -11.76 -10.83
C SER A 34 7.30 -10.42 -10.80
N ILE A 35 6.37 -10.17 -11.73
CA ILE A 35 5.59 -8.94 -11.78
C ILE A 35 4.58 -8.92 -10.64
N GLU A 36 3.86 -10.02 -10.45
CA GLU A 36 2.93 -10.18 -9.33
C GLU A 36 3.62 -9.91 -7.98
N LEU A 37 4.77 -10.55 -7.75
CA LEU A 37 5.55 -10.38 -6.52
C LEU A 37 6.02 -8.94 -6.33
N ASN A 38 6.47 -8.28 -7.40
CA ASN A 38 6.90 -6.87 -7.34
C ASN A 38 5.75 -5.94 -6.94
N TYR A 39 4.55 -6.12 -7.51
CA TYR A 39 3.39 -5.32 -7.13
C TYR A 39 2.96 -5.58 -5.67
N LEU A 40 2.98 -6.84 -5.23
CA LEU A 40 2.70 -7.20 -3.83
C LEU A 40 3.71 -6.59 -2.87
N LEU A 41 5.00 -6.65 -3.18
CA LEU A 41 6.08 -6.08 -2.36
C LEU A 41 5.96 -4.56 -2.25
N VAL A 42 5.79 -3.86 -3.38
CA VAL A 42 5.60 -2.41 -3.40
C VAL A 42 4.35 -2.03 -2.59
N GLY A 43 3.26 -2.77 -2.79
CA GLY A 43 2.03 -2.64 -2.03
C GLY A 43 2.19 -2.75 -0.52
N ALA A 44 2.87 -3.80 -0.08
CA ALA A 44 3.15 -4.05 1.33
C ALA A 44 3.98 -2.93 1.94
N ILE A 45 5.01 -2.45 1.24
CA ILE A 45 5.85 -1.34 1.70
C ILE A 45 5.01 -0.06 1.87
N ILE A 46 4.18 0.28 0.87
CA ILE A 46 3.31 1.46 0.93
C ILE A 46 2.34 1.36 2.11
N PHE A 47 1.74 0.18 2.33
CA PHE A 47 0.85 -0.06 3.47
C PHE A 47 1.57 0.14 4.80
N ILE A 48 2.75 -0.46 4.97
CA ILE A 48 3.55 -0.37 6.19
C ILE A 48 3.94 1.08 6.49
N ILE A 49 4.34 1.86 5.48
CA ILE A 49 4.65 3.28 5.65
C ILE A 49 3.41 4.04 6.13
N GLY A 50 2.25 3.84 5.49
CA GLY A 50 1.00 4.46 5.92
C GLY A 50 0.59 4.08 7.34
N TYR A 51 0.83 2.84 7.75
CA TYR A 51 0.58 2.35 9.10
C TYR A 51 1.50 2.99 10.13
N LEU A 52 2.80 3.10 9.83
CA LEU A 52 3.78 3.75 10.71
C LEU A 52 3.49 5.24 10.88
N ILE A 53 3.08 5.94 9.82
CA ILE A 53 2.70 7.35 9.92
C ILE A 53 1.46 7.51 10.82
N ASP A 54 0.46 6.65 10.69
CA ASP A 54 -0.75 6.69 11.51
C ASP A 54 -0.43 6.49 13.01
N ILE A 55 0.44 5.53 13.34
CA ILE A 55 0.85 5.29 14.73
C ILE A 55 1.62 6.48 15.30
N ASN A 56 2.64 6.98 14.58
CA ASN A 56 3.60 7.94 15.14
C ASN A 56 3.14 9.40 15.11
N PHE A 57 2.10 9.74 14.33
CA PHE A 57 1.70 11.13 14.14
C PHE A 57 0.19 11.41 14.28
N VAL A 58 -0.65 10.38 14.29
CA VAL A 58 -2.12 10.54 14.40
C VAL A 58 -2.65 10.02 15.73
N LYS A 59 -2.09 8.92 16.25
CA LYS A 59 -2.52 8.27 17.50
C LYS A 59 -1.73 8.66 18.74
N THR A 60 -0.60 9.36 18.58
CA THR A 60 0.19 10.02 19.64
C THR A 60 -0.30 11.44 19.88
#